data_AF-A0A542N5B6-F1
#
_entry.id   AF-A0A542N5B6-F1
#
_cell.length_a   1.000
_cell.length_b   1.000
_cell.length_c   1.000
_cell.angle_alpha   90.00
_cell.angle_beta   90.00
_cell.angle_gamma   90.00
#
_symmetry.space_group_name_H-M   'P 1'
#
loop_
_entity.id
_entity.type
_entity.pdbx_description
1 polymer ?
#
loop_
_entity_poly.entity_id
_entity_poly.type
_entity_poly.pdbx_seq_one_letter_code
_entity_poly.pdbx_strand_id
1 'polypeptide(L)'
;MPDSNAPDLPPAQGEAASAGSTESKTKAPSRILVMMRDPFVLTVTALAVVLNVVATVSAASDGEGDGLAGNGMFAAPIIATLLVVLQVAWRRDGHIADAFVRAMVYSAAVSLLCALASLVTTWVPAVAEAMAASRRPSGFHYWFEEPHPFVLPFFGGWLLGMIAGLVGCLLVILFFAYRRPRDLAAANMNDLAPAYATQVRRANIALAWVLILVFLVPSLIVWGSGEAVGRSVLEAAQNTLLFFASPGRYVADAAWIVGLVLIPVGIVLVVFIVLTQRVDRAARRAAGVPVGLSAQDDDAKRSE
;
A
#
# COMPACT_ATOMS: atom_id res chain seq x y z
N MET A 1 -65.07 44.78 -26.39
CA MET A 1 -63.96 44.23 -27.19
C MET A 1 -62.86 43.85 -26.20
N PRO A 2 -62.59 42.55 -25.98
CA PRO A 2 -61.49 42.12 -25.12
C PRO A 2 -60.24 41.82 -25.97
N ASP A 3 -59.12 42.46 -25.62
CA ASP A 3 -57.81 42.23 -26.21
C ASP A 3 -57.24 40.90 -25.74
N SER A 4 -57.09 39.95 -26.66
CA SER A 4 -56.46 38.65 -26.45
C SER A 4 -54.96 38.73 -26.67
N ASN A 5 -54.19 38.96 -25.61
CA ASN A 5 -52.74 38.78 -25.63
C ASN A 5 -52.40 37.31 -25.34
N ALA A 6 -52.28 36.51 -26.40
CA ALA A 6 -51.65 35.20 -26.33
C ALA A 6 -50.12 35.36 -26.30
N PRO A 7 -49.39 34.72 -25.38
CA PRO A 7 -47.93 34.76 -25.37
C PRO A 7 -47.36 33.90 -26.50
N ASP A 8 -46.45 34.50 -27.28
CA ASP A 8 -45.63 33.84 -28.29
C ASP A 8 -44.84 32.69 -27.67
N LEU A 9 -45.15 31.45 -28.08
CA LEU A 9 -44.34 30.29 -27.77
C LEU A 9 -43.09 30.28 -28.67
N PRO A 10 -41.88 30.08 -28.12
CA PRO A 10 -40.67 30.00 -28.92
C PRO A 10 -40.70 28.78 -29.85
N PRO A 11 -40.09 28.88 -31.04
CA PRO A 11 -40.10 27.81 -32.04
C PRO A 11 -39.40 26.56 -31.51
N ALA A 12 -40.01 25.41 -31.79
CA ALA A 12 -39.46 24.10 -31.51
C ALA A 12 -38.04 23.98 -32.09
N GLN A 13 -37.06 23.83 -31.21
CA GLN A 13 -35.68 23.57 -31.58
C GLN A 13 -35.62 22.20 -32.26
N GLY A 14 -35.32 22.23 -33.55
CA GLY A 14 -35.21 21.06 -34.40
C GLY A 14 -34.18 20.06 -33.88
N GLU A 15 -34.48 18.79 -34.14
CA GLU A 15 -33.59 17.64 -34.02
C GLU A 15 -32.27 17.92 -34.75
N ALA A 16 -31.28 18.46 -34.03
CA ALA A 16 -29.92 18.49 -34.48
C ALA A 16 -29.43 17.04 -34.48
N ALA A 17 -29.37 16.46 -35.68
CA ALA A 17 -28.78 15.17 -35.97
C ALA A 17 -27.47 15.02 -35.18
N SER A 18 -27.48 14.05 -34.28
CA SER A 18 -26.32 13.55 -33.55
C SER A 18 -25.31 13.03 -34.57
N ALA A 19 -24.47 13.93 -35.06
CA ALA A 19 -23.27 13.59 -35.79
C ALA A 19 -22.37 12.86 -34.79
N GLY A 20 -22.46 11.53 -34.81
CA GLY A 20 -21.62 10.65 -34.02
C GLY A 20 -20.17 10.99 -34.27
N SER A 21 -19.58 11.77 -33.36
CA SER A 21 -18.16 11.99 -33.31
C SER A 21 -17.53 10.64 -33.01
N THR A 22 -17.03 9.98 -34.06
CA THR A 22 -16.02 8.94 -33.96
C THR A 22 -14.73 9.59 -33.48
N GLU A 23 -14.73 10.16 -32.27
CA GLU A 23 -13.52 10.41 -31.52
C GLU A 23 -12.87 9.04 -31.34
N SER A 24 -11.86 8.81 -32.16
CA SER A 24 -10.88 7.76 -31.99
C SER A 24 -10.45 7.82 -30.52
N LYS A 25 -10.99 6.89 -29.72
CA LYS A 25 -10.54 6.66 -28.34
C LYS A 25 -9.12 6.15 -28.43
N THR A 26 -8.16 7.06 -28.59
CA THR A 26 -6.75 6.78 -28.47
C THR A 26 -6.58 6.18 -27.09
N LYS A 27 -6.37 4.85 -27.02
CA LYS A 27 -6.23 4.13 -25.75
C LYS A 27 -5.13 4.82 -24.97
N ALA A 28 -5.48 5.44 -23.84
CA ALA A 28 -4.51 6.00 -22.93
C ALA A 28 -3.45 4.93 -22.65
N PRO A 29 -2.15 5.26 -22.71
CA PRO A 29 -1.08 4.28 -22.48
C PRO A 29 -1.30 3.61 -21.13
N SER A 30 -1.08 2.28 -21.08
CA SER A 30 -1.30 1.54 -19.84
C SER A 30 -0.42 2.12 -18.72
N ARG A 31 -0.99 2.29 -17.52
CA ARG A 31 -0.26 2.83 -16.36
C ARG A 31 1.03 2.04 -16.06
N ILE A 32 1.00 0.74 -16.34
CA ILE A 32 2.15 -0.16 -16.20
C ILE A 32 3.27 0.24 -17.16
N LEU A 33 2.97 0.51 -18.43
CA LEU A 33 4.00 0.90 -19.40
C LEU A 33 4.64 2.25 -19.04
N VAL A 34 3.83 3.20 -18.57
CA VAL A 34 4.32 4.51 -18.10
C VAL A 34 5.23 4.34 -16.88
N MET A 35 4.83 3.49 -15.93
CA MET A 35 5.63 3.17 -14.75
C MET A 35 6.98 2.54 -15.11
N MET A 36 6.99 1.57 -16.03
CA MET A 36 8.22 0.86 -16.43
C MET A 36 9.20 1.72 -17.23
N ARG A 37 8.76 2.90 -17.72
CA ARG A 37 9.63 3.87 -18.41
C ARG A 37 10.14 4.97 -17.49
N ASP A 38 9.73 5.00 -16.23
CA ASP A 38 10.18 5.99 -15.25
C ASP A 38 11.67 5.74 -14.91
N PRO A 39 12.58 6.72 -15.13
CA PRO A 39 14.01 6.54 -14.88
C PRO A 39 14.35 6.14 -13.45
N PHE A 40 13.57 6.61 -12.47
CA PHE A 40 13.76 6.23 -11.07
C PHE A 40 13.44 4.76 -10.85
N VAL A 41 12.32 4.29 -11.42
CA VAL A 41 11.91 2.88 -11.33
C VAL A 41 12.97 1.97 -11.95
N LEU A 42 13.49 2.34 -13.13
CA LEU A 42 14.55 1.59 -13.81
C LEU A 42 15.84 1.55 -12.98
N THR A 43 16.23 2.68 -12.41
CA THR A 43 17.44 2.79 -11.57
C THR A 43 17.32 1.92 -10.32
N VAL A 44 16.21 2.02 -9.59
CA VAL A 44 15.95 1.21 -8.40
C VAL A 44 15.87 -0.27 -8.73
N THR A 45 15.27 -0.64 -9.86
CA THR A 45 15.24 -2.03 -10.36
C THR A 45 16.66 -2.55 -10.60
N ALA A 46 17.48 -1.80 -11.32
CA ALA A 46 18.86 -2.19 -11.62
C ALA A 46 19.69 -2.35 -10.34
N LEU A 47 19.57 -1.41 -9.39
CA LEU A 47 20.25 -1.48 -8.10
C LEU A 47 19.81 -2.69 -7.27
N ALA A 48 18.52 -3.03 -7.28
CA ALA A 48 18.02 -4.21 -6.60
C ALA A 48 18.57 -5.51 -7.20
N VAL A 49 18.62 -5.60 -8.53
CA VAL A 49 19.23 -6.75 -9.22
C VAL A 49 20.71 -6.86 -8.86
N VAL A 50 21.46 -5.77 -8.87
CA VAL A 50 22.89 -5.77 -8.47
C VAL A 50 23.06 -6.18 -7.01
N LEU A 51 22.27 -5.61 -6.10
CA LEU A 51 22.31 -5.95 -4.67
C LEU A 51 22.01 -7.44 -4.45
N ASN A 52 21.04 -7.98 -5.19
CA ASN A 52 20.66 -9.38 -5.13
C ASN A 52 21.78 -10.31 -5.65
N VAL A 53 22.48 -9.94 -6.73
CA VAL A 53 23.64 -10.68 -7.22
C VAL A 53 24.76 -10.68 -6.18
N VAL A 54 25.10 -9.51 -5.62
CA VAL A 54 26.13 -9.38 -4.57
C VAL A 54 25.77 -10.24 -3.35
N ALA A 55 24.52 -10.17 -2.90
CA ALA A 55 24.02 -10.98 -1.80
C ALA A 55 24.16 -12.50 -2.08
N THR A 56 23.83 -12.93 -3.29
CA THR A 56 23.96 -14.33 -3.71
C THR A 56 25.42 -14.79 -3.69
N VAL A 57 26.34 -13.98 -4.21
CA VAL A 57 27.79 -14.28 -4.19
C VAL A 57 28.33 -14.33 -2.76
N SER A 58 27.95 -13.38 -1.90
CA SER A 58 28.37 -13.39 -0.50
C SER A 58 27.84 -14.62 0.25
N ALA A 59 26.57 -14.97 0.04
CA ALA A 59 25.95 -16.14 0.66
C ALA A 59 26.60 -17.46 0.21
N ALA A 60 26.99 -17.56 -1.06
CA ALA A 60 27.68 -18.75 -1.59
C ALA A 60 29.00 -19.06 -0.87
N SER A 61 29.66 -18.05 -0.30
CA SER A 61 30.91 -18.21 0.45
C SER A 61 30.75 -18.29 1.97
N ASP A 62 29.55 -18.05 2.48
CA ASP A 62 29.30 -17.97 3.93
C ASP A 62 29.09 -19.37 4.52
N GLY A 63 30.15 -20.09 4.85
CA GLY A 63 30.07 -21.44 5.42
C GLY A 63 29.33 -21.57 6.75
N GLU A 64 29.10 -20.47 7.48
CA GLU A 64 28.35 -20.49 8.74
C GLU A 64 26.84 -20.43 8.49
N GLY A 65 26.40 -19.82 7.39
CA GLY A 65 24.99 -19.76 7.00
C GLY A 65 24.18 -18.66 7.70
N ASP A 66 24.80 -17.89 8.59
CA ASP A 66 24.13 -16.92 9.48
C ASP A 66 24.36 -15.46 9.06
N GLY A 67 25.09 -15.23 7.96
CA GLY A 67 25.39 -13.90 7.46
C GLY A 67 24.14 -13.16 7.00
N LEU A 68 24.01 -11.90 7.46
CA LEU A 68 22.95 -10.98 7.05
C LEU A 68 22.88 -10.80 5.52
N ALA A 69 24.02 -10.96 4.82
CA ALA A 69 24.10 -10.87 3.37
C ALA A 69 23.23 -11.92 2.67
N GLY A 70 23.03 -13.10 3.27
CA GLY A 70 22.14 -14.13 2.73
C GLY A 70 20.72 -13.63 2.52
N ASN A 71 20.22 -12.80 3.45
CA ASN A 71 18.88 -12.21 3.38
C ASN A 71 18.75 -11.15 2.28
N GLY A 72 19.85 -10.75 1.65
CA GLY A 72 19.87 -9.71 0.62
C GLY A 72 18.99 -10.02 -0.59
N MET A 73 18.74 -11.30 -0.88
CA MET A 73 17.85 -11.68 -1.98
C MET A 73 16.36 -11.41 -1.72
N PHE A 74 15.96 -11.32 -0.45
CA PHE A 74 14.64 -10.84 -0.07
C PHE A 74 14.66 -9.32 0.16
N ALA A 75 15.73 -8.80 0.75
CA ALA A 75 15.86 -7.37 1.03
C ALA A 75 15.85 -6.51 -0.24
N ALA A 76 16.47 -6.95 -1.33
CA ALA A 76 16.53 -6.21 -2.59
C ALA A 76 15.12 -5.90 -3.18
N PRO A 77 14.25 -6.89 -3.46
CA PRO A 77 12.90 -6.60 -3.95
C PRO A 77 12.03 -5.85 -2.92
N ILE A 78 12.23 -6.07 -1.62
CA ILE A 78 11.55 -5.33 -0.54
C ILE A 78 11.87 -3.83 -0.62
N ILE A 79 13.15 -3.48 -0.59
CA ILE A 79 13.62 -2.09 -0.60
C ILE A 79 13.21 -1.41 -1.91
N ALA A 80 13.39 -2.09 -3.04
CA ALA A 80 13.00 -1.55 -4.32
C ALA A 80 11.51 -1.25 -4.40
N THR A 81 10.67 -2.20 -3.98
CA THR A 81 9.21 -2.00 -4.00
C THR A 81 8.82 -0.83 -3.12
N LEU A 82 9.37 -0.77 -1.90
CA LEU A 82 9.09 0.32 -0.97
C LEU A 82 9.48 1.69 -1.57
N LEU A 83 10.68 1.82 -2.14
CA LEU A 83 11.14 3.07 -2.75
C LEU A 83 10.26 3.50 -3.95
N VAL A 84 9.89 2.55 -4.82
CA VAL A 84 9.04 2.84 -5.99
C VAL A 84 7.63 3.23 -5.59
N VAL A 85 7.08 2.64 -4.53
CA VAL A 85 5.77 3.05 -3.98
C VAL A 85 5.87 4.42 -3.33
N LEU A 86 6.88 4.67 -2.49
CA LEU A 86 7.08 5.96 -1.82
C LEU A 86 7.32 7.11 -2.82
N GLN A 87 7.82 6.81 -4.02
CA GLN A 87 7.98 7.78 -5.11
C GLN A 87 6.68 8.54 -5.43
N VAL A 88 5.53 7.89 -5.26
CA VAL A 88 4.22 8.51 -5.49
C VAL A 88 3.99 9.73 -4.59
N ALA A 89 4.57 9.73 -3.37
CA ALA A 89 4.40 10.83 -2.42
C ALA A 89 5.00 12.15 -2.93
N TRP A 90 6.16 12.10 -3.57
CA TRP A 90 6.87 13.31 -4.03
C TRP A 90 6.68 13.64 -5.51
N ARG A 91 5.94 12.82 -6.27
CA ARG A 91 5.57 13.15 -7.66
C ARG A 91 4.46 14.20 -7.69
N ARG A 92 4.65 15.26 -8.49
CA ARG A 92 3.66 16.33 -8.67
C ARG A 92 2.28 15.77 -9.08
N ASP A 93 2.28 14.85 -10.04
CA ASP A 93 1.05 14.21 -10.55
C ASP A 93 0.82 12.81 -9.96
N GLY A 94 1.34 12.56 -8.75
CA GLY A 94 1.16 11.28 -8.06
C GLY A 94 -0.30 11.04 -7.69
N HIS A 95 -0.81 9.84 -7.99
CA HIS A 95 -2.12 9.38 -7.54
C HIS A 95 -1.99 8.18 -6.60
N ILE A 96 -2.85 8.12 -5.58
CA ILE A 96 -2.85 7.02 -4.60
C ILE A 96 -3.03 5.66 -5.27
N ALA A 97 -3.86 5.58 -6.32
CA ALA A 97 -4.04 4.36 -7.10
C ALA A 97 -2.73 3.84 -7.71
N ASP A 98 -1.80 4.73 -8.06
CA ASP A 98 -0.50 4.34 -8.62
C ASP A 98 0.39 3.67 -7.55
N ALA A 99 0.26 4.07 -6.29
CA ALA A 99 0.95 3.42 -5.17
C ALA A 99 0.51 1.95 -5.04
N PHE A 100 -0.80 1.69 -5.11
CA PHE A 100 -1.34 0.32 -5.07
C PHE A 100 -0.92 -0.51 -6.29
N VAL A 101 -0.98 0.07 -7.49
CA VAL A 101 -0.52 -0.63 -8.71
C VAL A 101 0.97 -0.97 -8.61
N ARG A 102 1.79 -0.05 -8.11
CA ARG A 102 3.22 -0.29 -7.86
C ARG A 102 3.42 -1.40 -6.82
N ALA A 103 2.72 -1.36 -5.69
CA ALA A 103 2.83 -2.39 -4.65
C ALA A 103 2.51 -3.80 -5.17
N MET A 104 1.52 -3.94 -6.07
CA MET A 104 1.11 -5.25 -6.61
C MET A 104 1.92 -5.71 -7.82
N VAL A 105 2.10 -4.84 -8.81
CA VAL A 105 2.69 -5.21 -10.11
C VAL A 105 4.20 -5.11 -10.08
N TYR A 106 4.75 -4.03 -9.51
CA TYR A 106 6.19 -3.83 -9.49
C TYR A 106 6.89 -4.82 -8.56
N SER A 107 6.27 -5.19 -7.43
CA SER A 107 6.81 -6.22 -6.53
C SER A 107 7.00 -7.56 -7.23
N ALA A 108 6.01 -8.02 -8.00
CA ALA A 108 6.12 -9.25 -8.78
C ALA A 108 7.22 -9.14 -9.84
N ALA A 109 7.27 -8.01 -10.56
CA ALA A 109 8.26 -7.79 -11.62
C ALA A 109 9.70 -7.75 -11.10
N VAL A 110 9.96 -6.98 -10.03
CA VAL A 110 11.31 -6.86 -9.46
C VAL A 110 11.76 -8.17 -8.83
N SER A 111 10.87 -8.90 -8.15
CA SER A 111 11.19 -10.21 -7.58
C SER A 111 11.48 -11.26 -8.64
N LEU A 112 10.78 -11.23 -9.78
CA LEU A 112 11.10 -12.08 -10.93
C LEU A 112 12.51 -11.79 -11.45
N LEU A 113 12.86 -10.52 -11.65
CA LEU A 113 14.17 -10.12 -12.14
C LEU A 113 15.29 -10.49 -11.16
N CYS A 114 15.10 -10.26 -9.87
CA CYS A 114 16.05 -10.69 -8.83
C CYS A 114 16.20 -12.21 -8.80
N ALA A 115 15.10 -12.97 -8.81
CA ALA A 115 15.15 -14.43 -8.81
C ALA A 115 15.86 -14.99 -10.06
N LEU A 116 15.62 -14.41 -11.24
CA LEU A 116 16.35 -14.76 -12.46
C LEU A 116 17.84 -14.41 -12.36
N ALA A 117 18.19 -13.26 -11.80
CA ALA A 117 19.58 -12.86 -11.62
C ALA A 117 20.32 -13.77 -10.63
N SER A 118 19.69 -14.13 -9.50
CA SER A 118 20.22 -15.14 -8.57
C SER A 118 20.39 -16.49 -9.27
N LEU A 119 19.38 -16.94 -10.01
CA LEU A 119 19.45 -18.18 -10.78
C LEU A 119 20.64 -18.16 -11.74
N VAL A 120 20.85 -17.11 -12.53
CA VAL A 120 22.01 -17.04 -13.42
C VAL A 120 23.33 -17.00 -12.63
N THR A 121 23.35 -16.30 -11.49
CA THR A 121 24.55 -16.17 -10.65
C THR A 121 24.99 -17.52 -10.07
N THR A 122 24.07 -18.39 -9.66
CA THR A 122 24.43 -19.71 -9.13
C THR A 122 24.98 -20.67 -10.19
N TRP A 123 24.83 -20.36 -11.48
CA TRP A 123 25.42 -21.13 -12.59
C TRP A 123 26.83 -20.66 -12.95
N VAL A 124 27.32 -19.57 -12.36
CA VAL A 124 28.71 -19.14 -12.53
C VAL A 124 29.62 -20.14 -11.83
N PRO A 125 30.63 -20.74 -12.50
CA PRO A 125 31.44 -21.82 -11.93
C PRO A 125 32.04 -21.50 -10.56
N ALA A 126 32.63 -20.31 -10.40
CA ALA A 126 33.21 -19.89 -9.13
C ALA A 126 32.20 -19.81 -7.98
N VAL A 127 30.94 -19.45 -8.28
CA VAL A 127 29.86 -19.40 -7.29
C VAL A 127 29.37 -20.81 -6.97
N ALA A 128 29.17 -21.64 -7.99
CA ALA A 128 28.76 -23.04 -7.83
C ALA A 128 29.79 -23.86 -7.01
N GLU A 129 31.08 -23.63 -7.23
CA GLU A 129 32.18 -24.24 -6.46
C GLU A 129 32.17 -23.77 -5.01
N ALA A 130 32.01 -22.46 -4.76
CA ALA A 130 31.91 -21.91 -3.41
C ALA A 130 30.70 -22.50 -2.66
N MET A 131 29.54 -22.56 -3.33
CA MET A 131 28.33 -23.18 -2.80
C MET A 131 28.59 -24.64 -2.43
N ALA A 132 29.17 -25.44 -3.34
CA ALA A 132 29.49 -26.84 -3.09
C ALA A 132 30.46 -27.03 -1.90
N ALA A 133 31.42 -26.12 -1.73
CA ALA A 133 32.35 -26.13 -0.59
C ALA A 133 31.68 -25.74 0.73
N SER A 134 30.65 -24.89 0.68
CA SER A 134 29.90 -24.43 1.86
C SER A 134 28.78 -25.38 2.31
N ARG A 135 28.50 -26.45 1.56
CA ARG A 135 27.39 -27.37 1.85
C ARG A 135 27.52 -28.06 3.20
N ARG A 136 26.46 -27.95 4.01
CA ARG A 136 26.33 -28.72 5.25
C ARG A 136 26.11 -30.21 4.96
N PRO A 137 26.35 -31.11 5.94
CA PRO A 137 26.11 -32.55 5.78
C PRO A 137 24.67 -32.93 5.38
N SER A 138 23.69 -32.07 5.65
CA SER A 138 22.30 -32.21 5.19
C SER A 138 22.13 -32.07 3.67
N GLY A 139 23.15 -31.63 2.95
CA GLY A 139 23.10 -31.34 1.51
C GLY A 139 22.50 -29.97 1.18
N PHE A 140 22.16 -29.19 2.21
CA PHE A 140 21.52 -27.87 2.10
C PHE A 140 22.26 -26.87 2.98
N HIS A 141 22.60 -25.71 2.42
CA HIS A 141 23.23 -24.63 3.15
C HIS A 141 22.43 -23.32 3.13
N TYR A 142 21.85 -22.98 1.97
CA TYR A 142 20.97 -21.83 1.81
C TYR A 142 19.75 -22.16 0.95
N TRP A 143 18.72 -21.32 1.07
CA TRP A 143 17.43 -21.42 0.37
C TRP A 143 17.50 -21.39 -1.17
N PHE A 144 18.68 -21.18 -1.75
CA PHE A 144 18.93 -21.30 -3.19
C PHE A 144 19.60 -22.64 -3.59
N GLU A 145 19.73 -23.62 -2.68
CA GLU A 145 20.37 -24.92 -2.97
C GLU A 145 19.43 -26.13 -3.13
N GLU A 146 18.12 -25.97 -2.94
CA GLU A 146 17.14 -27.05 -3.16
C GLU A 146 16.49 -26.95 -4.55
N PRO A 147 15.80 -27.99 -5.10
CA PRO A 147 15.77 -28.27 -6.55
C PRO A 147 15.24 -27.15 -7.45
N HIS A 148 14.69 -26.09 -6.86
CA HIS A 148 14.23 -24.89 -7.52
C HIS A 148 14.85 -23.63 -6.90
N PRO A 149 16.12 -23.27 -7.22
CA PRO A 149 16.81 -22.04 -6.77
C PRO A 149 16.08 -20.74 -7.12
N PHE A 150 15.00 -20.83 -7.89
CA PHE A 150 14.17 -19.73 -8.35
C PHE A 150 12.90 -19.55 -7.52
N VAL A 151 12.24 -20.63 -7.10
CA VAL A 151 10.84 -20.60 -6.60
C VAL A 151 10.75 -19.82 -5.30
N LEU A 152 11.58 -20.18 -4.31
CA LEU A 152 11.54 -19.52 -3.01
C LEU A 152 12.02 -18.06 -3.08
N PRO A 153 13.13 -17.70 -3.76
CA PRO A 153 13.50 -16.30 -3.96
C PRO A 153 12.43 -15.48 -4.68
N PHE A 154 11.77 -16.05 -5.69
CA PHE A 154 10.70 -15.37 -6.40
C PHE A 154 9.48 -15.13 -5.51
N PHE A 155 8.87 -16.19 -4.96
CA PHE A 155 7.64 -16.04 -4.17
C PHE A 155 7.88 -15.35 -2.83
N GLY A 156 9.00 -15.63 -2.16
CA GLY A 156 9.41 -14.94 -0.93
C GLY A 156 9.68 -13.47 -1.20
N GLY A 157 10.46 -13.14 -2.23
CA GLY A 157 10.71 -11.77 -2.63
C GLY A 157 9.44 -11.04 -3.05
N TRP A 158 8.55 -11.68 -3.80
CA TRP A 158 7.27 -11.09 -4.22
C TRP A 158 6.35 -10.83 -3.04
N LEU A 159 6.12 -11.82 -2.17
CA LEU A 159 5.24 -11.66 -1.01
C LEU A 159 5.77 -10.59 -0.06
N LEU A 160 7.05 -10.65 0.32
CA LEU A 160 7.65 -9.68 1.22
C LEU A 160 7.74 -8.30 0.58
N GLY A 161 8.06 -8.23 -0.72
CA GLY A 161 8.06 -7.00 -1.50
C GLY A 161 6.67 -6.37 -1.56
N MET A 162 5.62 -7.16 -1.78
CA MET A 162 4.23 -6.71 -1.78
C MET A 162 3.83 -6.19 -0.40
N ILE A 163 4.17 -6.89 0.70
CA ILE A 163 3.91 -6.43 2.07
C ILE A 163 4.60 -5.07 2.31
N ALA A 164 5.87 -4.93 1.94
CA ALA A 164 6.59 -3.67 2.05
C ALA A 164 5.97 -2.56 1.17
N GLY A 165 5.51 -2.92 -0.03
CA GLY A 165 4.77 -2.02 -0.90
C GLY A 165 3.45 -1.56 -0.28
N LEU A 166 2.70 -2.43 0.37
CA LEU A 166 1.46 -2.09 1.08
C LEU A 166 1.74 -1.17 2.28
N VAL A 167 2.81 -1.42 3.04
CA VAL A 167 3.28 -0.48 4.07
C VAL A 167 3.62 0.88 3.44
N GLY A 168 4.32 0.89 2.30
CA GLY A 168 4.57 2.09 1.51
C GLY A 168 3.28 2.81 1.10
N CYS A 169 2.23 2.09 0.69
CA CYS A 169 0.93 2.67 0.37
C CYS A 169 0.31 3.38 1.56
N LEU A 170 0.37 2.78 2.76
CA LEU A 170 -0.11 3.42 3.99
C LEU A 170 0.63 4.72 4.27
N LEU A 171 1.95 4.74 4.07
CA LEU A 171 2.78 5.95 4.22
C LEU A 171 2.44 7.01 3.16
N VAL A 172 2.19 6.61 1.90
CA VAL A 172 1.73 7.52 0.84
C VAL A 172 0.36 8.11 1.20
N ILE A 173 -0.58 7.30 1.68
CA ILE A 173 -1.91 7.77 2.11
C ILE A 173 -1.76 8.78 3.25
N LEU A 174 -0.91 8.49 4.24
CA LEU A 174 -0.63 9.41 5.35
C LEU A 174 -0.02 10.72 4.82
N PHE A 175 0.97 10.64 3.93
CA PHE A 175 1.56 11.81 3.30
C PHE A 175 0.50 12.66 2.59
N PHE A 176 -0.38 12.03 1.81
CA PHE A 176 -1.46 12.72 1.11
C PHE A 176 -2.45 13.35 2.11
N ALA A 177 -2.79 12.69 3.20
CA ALA A 177 -3.68 13.24 4.22
C ALA A 177 -3.12 14.51 4.88
N TYR A 178 -1.81 14.56 5.15
CA TYR A 178 -1.19 15.71 5.80
C TYR A 178 -0.76 16.81 4.83
N ARG A 179 -0.15 16.45 3.70
CA ARG A 179 0.51 17.38 2.75
C ARG A 179 -0.30 17.68 1.50
N ARG A 180 -1.17 16.76 1.05
CA ARG A 180 -2.00 16.90 -0.16
C ARG A 180 -3.48 16.60 0.11
N PRO A 181 -4.10 17.23 1.12
CA PRO A 181 -5.42 16.82 1.61
C PRO A 181 -6.53 16.97 0.56
N ARG A 182 -6.39 17.91 -0.37
CA ARG A 182 -7.32 18.10 -1.50
C ARG A 182 -7.29 16.91 -2.47
N ASP A 183 -6.11 16.37 -2.76
CA ASP A 183 -5.97 15.24 -3.68
C ASP A 183 -6.53 13.95 -3.07
N LEU A 184 -6.31 13.75 -1.77
CA LEU A 184 -6.94 12.65 -1.03
C LEU A 184 -8.46 12.82 -0.94
N ALA A 185 -8.95 14.04 -0.72
CA ALA A 185 -10.38 14.33 -0.70
C ALA A 185 -11.03 14.04 -2.06
N ALA A 186 -10.40 14.46 -3.16
CA ALA A 186 -10.86 14.15 -4.51
C ALA A 186 -10.87 12.64 -4.78
N ALA A 187 -9.81 11.92 -4.38
CA ALA A 187 -9.74 10.46 -4.52
C ALA A 187 -10.84 9.72 -3.75
N ASN A 188 -11.28 10.27 -2.62
CA ASN A 188 -12.37 9.73 -1.80
C ASN A 188 -13.77 10.25 -2.19
N MET A 189 -13.86 11.07 -3.24
CA MET A 189 -15.08 11.77 -3.66
C MET A 189 -15.72 12.57 -2.51
N ASN A 190 -14.89 13.25 -1.72
CA ASN A 190 -15.35 14.16 -0.67
C ASN A 190 -15.66 15.55 -1.26
N ASP A 191 -16.57 16.28 -0.62
CA ASP A 191 -16.92 17.64 -1.00
C ASP A 191 -15.71 18.58 -0.84
N LEU A 192 -15.34 19.25 -1.94
CA LEU A 192 -14.18 20.14 -2.01
C LEU A 192 -14.55 21.61 -1.76
N ALA A 193 -15.81 21.91 -1.43
CA ALA A 193 -16.24 23.27 -1.12
C ALA A 193 -15.38 23.88 0.01
N PRO A 194 -14.95 25.15 -0.12
CA PRO A 194 -14.10 25.80 0.89
C PRO A 194 -14.67 25.76 2.31
N ALA A 195 -16.00 25.78 2.44
CA ALA A 195 -16.70 25.71 3.72
C ALA A 195 -16.42 24.41 4.51
N TYR A 196 -16.13 23.30 3.82
CA TYR A 196 -15.93 21.98 4.44
C TYR A 196 -14.47 21.52 4.45
N ALA A 197 -13.55 22.32 3.88
CA ALA A 197 -12.15 21.91 3.66
C ALA A 197 -11.44 21.43 4.95
N THR A 198 -11.64 22.12 6.07
CA THR A 198 -11.04 21.74 7.37
C THR A 198 -11.62 20.44 7.90
N GLN A 199 -12.93 20.26 7.78
CA GLN A 199 -13.65 19.07 8.26
C GLN A 199 -13.21 17.84 7.44
N VAL A 200 -13.23 17.96 6.11
CA VAL A 200 -12.79 16.90 5.18
C VAL A 200 -11.32 16.55 5.37
N ARG A 201 -10.45 17.53 5.62
CA ARG A 201 -9.03 17.27 5.94
C ARG A 201 -8.88 16.42 7.20
N ARG A 202 -9.60 16.75 8.29
CA ARG A 202 -9.55 15.99 9.55
C ARG A 202 -10.10 14.57 9.35
N ALA A 203 -11.21 14.42 8.65
CA ALA A 203 -11.80 13.12 8.32
C ALA A 203 -10.81 12.25 7.51
N ASN A 204 -10.13 12.84 6.52
CA ASN A 204 -9.12 12.15 5.73
C ASN A 204 -7.88 11.72 6.54
N ILE A 205 -7.43 12.55 7.49
CA ILE A 205 -6.35 12.18 8.42
C ILE A 205 -6.80 11.01 9.31
N ALA A 206 -8.01 11.08 9.87
CA ALA A 206 -8.56 9.99 10.65
C ALA A 206 -8.68 8.70 9.83
N LEU A 207 -9.13 8.78 8.56
CA LEU A 207 -9.22 7.65 7.65
C LEU A 207 -7.84 7.02 7.38
N ALA A 208 -6.81 7.84 7.15
CA ALA A 208 -5.44 7.35 6.97
C ALA A 208 -4.96 6.56 8.20
N TRP A 209 -5.24 7.06 9.41
CA TRP A 209 -4.92 6.35 10.65
C TRP A 209 -5.73 5.08 10.84
N VAL A 210 -7.04 5.08 10.53
CA VAL A 210 -7.86 3.86 10.58
C VAL A 210 -7.28 2.79 9.66
N LEU A 211 -6.86 3.15 8.44
CA LEU A 211 -6.23 2.21 7.52
C LEU A 211 -4.93 1.63 8.09
N ILE A 212 -4.10 2.44 8.75
CA ILE A 212 -2.90 1.96 9.45
C ILE A 212 -3.29 1.00 10.59
N LEU A 213 -4.26 1.37 11.41
CA LEU A 213 -4.71 0.58 12.56
C LEU A 213 -5.27 -0.79 12.15
N VAL A 214 -5.96 -0.89 11.00
CA VAL A 214 -6.49 -2.16 10.47
C VAL A 214 -5.39 -3.20 10.26
N PHE A 215 -4.17 -2.79 9.90
CA PHE A 215 -3.03 -3.71 9.78
C PHE A 215 -2.21 -3.80 11.06
N LEU A 216 -1.94 -2.65 11.69
CA LEU A 216 -1.08 -2.58 12.87
C LEU A 216 -1.66 -3.36 14.06
N VAL A 217 -2.97 -3.21 14.34
CA VAL A 217 -3.60 -3.82 15.52
C VAL A 217 -3.56 -5.35 15.47
N PRO A 218 -4.02 -6.02 14.39
CA PRO A 218 -3.90 -7.48 14.29
C PRO A 218 -2.45 -7.95 14.34
N SER A 219 -1.52 -7.27 13.69
CA SER A 219 -0.10 -7.65 13.74
C SER A 219 0.46 -7.61 15.16
N LEU A 220 0.19 -6.54 15.91
CA LEU A 220 0.62 -6.42 17.30
C LEU A 220 -0.01 -7.47 18.21
N ILE A 221 -1.30 -7.76 18.03
CA ILE A 221 -2.01 -8.76 18.84
C ILE A 221 -1.48 -10.17 18.52
N VAL A 222 -1.42 -10.56 17.25
CA VAL A 222 -1.01 -11.91 16.85
C VAL A 222 0.44 -12.18 17.25
N TRP A 223 1.36 -11.28 16.87
CA TRP A 223 2.77 -11.43 17.24
C TRP A 223 2.97 -11.33 18.76
N GLY A 224 2.39 -10.30 19.39
CA GLY A 224 2.53 -10.09 20.83
C GLY A 224 1.99 -11.26 21.64
N SER A 225 0.83 -11.83 21.27
CA SER A 225 0.28 -12.99 21.98
C SER A 225 1.07 -14.28 21.80
N GLY A 226 1.79 -14.45 20.68
CA GLY A 226 2.64 -15.62 20.42
C GLY A 226 3.97 -15.59 21.18
N GLU A 227 4.53 -14.39 21.38
CA GLU A 227 5.87 -14.20 21.96
C GLU A 227 5.84 -13.65 23.40
N ALA A 228 4.67 -13.33 23.96
CA ALA A 228 4.55 -12.76 25.30
C ALA A 228 4.98 -13.74 26.41
N VAL A 229 5.56 -13.19 27.48
CA VAL A 229 5.88 -13.94 28.70
C VAL A 229 4.63 -14.18 29.53
N GLY A 230 3.73 -13.20 29.60
CA GLY A 230 2.46 -13.31 30.30
C GLY A 230 1.52 -14.31 29.64
N ARG A 231 0.89 -15.18 30.44
CA ARG A 231 -0.07 -16.19 29.97
C ARG A 231 -1.49 -15.66 29.85
N SER A 232 -1.72 -14.44 30.34
CA SER A 232 -3.01 -13.77 30.28
C SER A 232 -2.84 -12.27 29.96
N VAL A 233 -3.91 -11.64 29.47
CA VAL A 233 -3.92 -10.19 29.20
C VAL A 233 -3.60 -9.38 30.46
N LEU A 234 -4.03 -9.83 31.64
CA LEU A 234 -3.75 -9.14 32.89
C LEU A 234 -2.26 -9.21 33.26
N GLU A 235 -1.64 -10.39 33.12
CA GLU A 235 -0.19 -10.56 33.33
C GLU A 235 0.62 -9.75 32.31
N ALA A 236 0.22 -9.78 31.03
CA ALA A 236 0.88 -8.97 29.99
C ALA A 236 0.76 -7.47 30.27
N ALA A 237 -0.38 -7.00 30.80
CA ALA A 237 -0.56 -5.61 31.23
C ALA A 237 0.37 -5.23 32.38
N GLN A 238 0.54 -6.11 33.38
CA GLN A 238 1.50 -5.91 34.46
C GLN A 238 2.94 -5.89 33.94
N ASN A 239 3.27 -6.82 33.05
CA ASN A 239 4.59 -6.92 32.41
C ASN A 239 4.92 -5.74 31.50
N THR A 240 3.91 -5.08 30.92
CA THR A 240 4.10 -3.90 30.05
C THR A 240 4.84 -2.78 30.78
N LEU A 241 4.65 -2.62 32.10
CA LEU A 241 5.41 -1.65 32.89
C LEU A 241 6.89 -2.04 33.03
N LEU A 242 7.19 -3.34 33.01
CA LEU A 242 8.56 -3.88 33.08
C LEU A 242 9.32 -3.75 31.75
N PHE A 243 8.63 -3.43 30.65
CA PHE A 243 9.26 -3.13 29.35
C PHE A 243 10.36 -2.08 29.45
N PHE A 244 10.17 -1.06 30.29
CA PHE A 244 11.18 0.00 30.46
C PHE A 244 12.43 -0.46 31.20
N ALA A 245 12.35 -1.55 31.98
CA ALA A 245 13.51 -2.13 32.66
C ALA A 245 14.21 -3.19 31.79
N SER A 246 13.43 -4.01 31.06
CA SER A 246 13.92 -5.15 30.29
C SER A 246 13.17 -5.27 28.94
N PRO A 247 13.42 -4.37 27.98
CA PRO A 247 12.63 -4.29 26.76
C PRO A 247 12.69 -5.57 25.92
N GLY A 248 13.87 -6.20 25.82
CA GLY A 248 14.02 -7.44 25.06
C GLY A 248 13.17 -8.61 25.58
N ARG A 249 12.81 -8.61 26.87
CA ARG A 249 11.99 -9.66 27.47
C ARG A 249 10.49 -9.37 27.38
N TYR A 250 10.09 -8.11 27.45
CA TYR A 250 8.69 -7.71 27.60
C TYR A 250 8.12 -6.93 26.41
N VAL A 251 8.86 -6.85 25.28
CA VAL A 251 8.39 -6.17 24.06
C VAL A 251 7.13 -6.83 23.49
N ALA A 252 7.03 -8.16 23.57
CA ALA A 252 5.87 -8.89 23.07
C ALA A 252 4.62 -8.66 23.94
N ASP A 253 4.77 -8.71 25.28
CA ASP A 253 3.71 -8.33 26.22
C ASP A 253 3.23 -6.90 25.94
N ALA A 254 4.15 -5.94 25.80
CA ALA A 254 3.82 -4.55 25.50
C ALA A 254 3.11 -4.39 24.15
N ALA A 255 3.59 -5.05 23.10
CA ALA A 255 2.94 -5.02 21.78
C ALA A 255 1.51 -5.57 21.83
N TRP A 256 1.31 -6.69 22.53
CA TRP A 256 -0.02 -7.29 22.69
C TRP A 256 -1.00 -6.30 23.33
N ILE A 257 -0.60 -5.68 24.45
CA ILE A 257 -1.43 -4.72 25.18
C ILE A 257 -1.67 -3.44 24.39
N VAL A 258 -0.65 -2.90 23.71
CA VAL A 258 -0.80 -1.74 22.82
C VAL A 258 -1.79 -2.05 21.71
N GLY A 259 -1.71 -3.24 21.09
CA GLY A 259 -2.68 -3.69 20.08
C GLY A 259 -4.12 -3.67 20.61
N LEU A 260 -4.35 -4.21 21.81
CA LEU A 260 -5.67 -4.19 22.45
C LEU A 260 -6.18 -2.77 22.75
N VAL A 261 -5.32 -1.89 23.26
CA VAL A 261 -5.67 -0.49 23.58
C VAL A 261 -5.98 0.33 22.32
N LEU A 262 -5.39 0.00 21.18
CA LEU A 262 -5.64 0.68 19.92
C LEU A 262 -7.01 0.35 19.29
N ILE A 263 -7.68 -0.74 19.72
CA ILE A 263 -9.04 -1.09 19.26
C ILE A 263 -10.04 0.05 19.53
N PRO A 264 -10.25 0.52 20.77
CA PRO A 264 -11.17 1.62 21.04
C PRO A 264 -10.77 2.92 20.34
N VAL A 265 -9.47 3.18 20.15
CA VAL A 265 -8.99 4.34 19.36
C VAL A 265 -9.48 4.25 17.91
N GLY A 266 -9.35 3.07 17.28
CA GLY A 266 -9.87 2.84 15.94
C GLY A 266 -11.38 3.06 15.84
N ILE A 267 -12.16 2.58 16.82
CA ILE A 267 -13.61 2.78 16.88
C ILE A 267 -13.96 4.28 16.96
N VAL A 268 -13.29 5.03 17.84
CA VAL A 268 -13.51 6.48 17.98
C VAL A 268 -13.20 7.21 16.68
N LEU A 269 -12.10 6.85 15.98
CA LEU A 269 -11.77 7.44 14.69
C LEU A 269 -12.80 7.13 13.61
N VAL A 270 -13.34 5.89 13.55
CA VAL A 270 -14.41 5.53 12.61
C VAL A 270 -15.66 6.34 12.87
N VAL A 271 -16.10 6.44 14.13
CA VAL A 271 -17.25 7.29 14.51
C VAL A 271 -16.99 8.74 14.11
N PHE A 272 -15.80 9.27 14.39
CA PHE A 272 -15.42 10.62 13.99
C PHE A 272 -15.49 10.81 12.46
N ILE A 273 -15.01 9.85 11.66
CA ILE A 273 -15.10 9.90 10.19
C ILE A 273 -16.57 9.94 9.75
N VAL A 274 -17.42 9.04 10.27
CA VAL A 274 -18.84 8.99 9.91
C VAL A 274 -19.55 10.31 10.22
N LEU A 275 -19.22 10.94 11.35
CA LEU A 275 -19.82 12.22 11.77
C LEU A 275 -19.27 13.43 11.00
N THR A 276 -18.07 13.34 10.43
CA THR A 276 -17.38 14.50 9.85
C THR A 276 -17.18 14.46 8.34
N GLN A 277 -17.21 13.29 7.72
CA GLN A 277 -16.96 13.16 6.30
C GLN A 277 -18.13 13.74 5.49
N ARG A 278 -17.81 14.69 4.60
CA ARG A 278 -18.74 15.25 3.62
C ARG A 278 -18.43 14.66 2.26
N VAL A 279 -19.37 13.92 1.70
CA VAL A 279 -19.25 13.22 0.43
C VAL A 279 -19.86 14.06 -0.68
N ASP A 280 -19.17 14.18 -1.82
CA ASP A 280 -19.73 14.75 -3.04
C ASP A 280 -20.70 13.74 -3.66
N ARG A 281 -21.99 13.96 -3.42
CA ARG A 281 -23.07 13.09 -3.89
C ARG A 281 -23.17 13.09 -5.41
N ALA A 282 -22.91 14.22 -6.06
CA ALA A 282 -23.00 14.35 -7.51
C ALA A 282 -21.88 13.56 -8.18
N ALA A 283 -20.65 13.71 -7.68
CA ALA A 283 -19.50 12.94 -8.16
C ALA A 283 -19.70 11.43 -7.97
N ARG A 284 -20.21 10.99 -6.81
CA ARG A 284 -20.50 9.57 -6.56
C ARG A 284 -21.57 8.99 -7.48
N ARG A 285 -22.67 9.71 -7.69
CA ARG A 285 -23.73 9.29 -8.63
C ARG A 285 -23.21 9.20 -10.05
N ALA A 286 -22.42 10.18 -10.50
CA ALA A 286 -21.78 10.16 -11.82
C ALA A 286 -20.82 8.97 -11.99
N ALA A 287 -20.17 8.54 -10.90
CA ALA A 287 -19.31 7.36 -10.88
C ALA A 287 -20.06 6.03 -10.65
N GLY A 288 -21.39 6.05 -10.48
CA GLY A 288 -22.18 4.86 -10.15
C GLY A 288 -21.90 4.27 -8.76
N VAL A 289 -21.31 5.05 -7.85
CA VAL A 289 -20.98 4.64 -6.48
C VAL A 289 -22.13 5.00 -5.55
N PRO A 290 -22.57 4.09 -4.65
CA PRO A 290 -23.57 4.42 -3.63
C PRO A 290 -23.16 5.64 -2.79
N VAL A 291 -24.11 6.54 -2.57
CA VAL A 291 -23.89 7.80 -1.83
C VAL A 291 -23.56 7.54 -0.35
N GLY A 292 -23.90 6.35 0.16
CA GLY A 292 -23.61 5.90 1.52
C GLY A 292 -24.62 6.38 2.55
N LEU A 293 -24.58 5.81 3.75
CA LEU A 293 -25.42 6.16 4.90
C LEU A 293 -24.90 7.44 5.55
N SER A 294 -25.04 8.59 4.89
CA SER A 294 -24.83 9.86 5.60
C SER A 294 -26.11 10.20 6.37
N ALA A 295 -26.01 10.54 7.66
CA ALA A 295 -27.14 10.96 8.49
C ALA A 295 -27.98 12.12 7.90
N GLN A 296 -27.45 12.81 6.90
CA GLN A 296 -28.14 13.86 6.15
C GLN A 296 -29.18 13.38 5.14
N ASP A 297 -29.29 12.08 4.87
CA ASP A 297 -30.43 11.57 4.11
C ASP A 297 -31.75 11.81 4.85
N ASP A 298 -31.70 12.00 6.16
CA ASP A 298 -32.85 12.38 6.98
C ASP A 298 -33.12 13.89 6.94
N ASP A 299 -32.11 14.76 6.80
CA ASP A 299 -32.30 16.22 6.78
C ASP A 299 -32.94 16.69 5.47
N ALA A 300 -32.54 16.13 4.33
CA ALA A 300 -33.14 16.48 3.04
C ALA A 300 -34.61 16.01 2.94
N LYS A 301 -34.95 14.91 3.63
CA LYS A 301 -36.34 14.43 3.74
C LYS A 301 -37.17 15.19 4.78
N ARG A 302 -36.55 15.97 5.67
CA ARG A 302 -37.25 16.80 6.68
C ARG A 302 -37.53 18.23 6.22
N SER A 303 -36.92 18.65 5.11
CA SER A 303 -37.16 19.95 4.48
C SER A 303 -38.21 19.92 3.37
N GLU A 304 -38.78 18.76 3.07
CA GLU A 304 -39.97 18.56 2.23
C GLU A 304 -41.20 18.33 3.12
#